data_AF-A0A8T6R9X0-F1
#
_entry.id   AF-A0A8T6R9X0-F1
#
_cell.length_a   1.000
_cell.length_b   1.000
_cell.length_c   1.000
_cell.angle_alpha   90.00
_cell.angle_beta   90.00
_cell.angle_gamma   90.00
#
_symmetry.space_group_name_H-M   'P 1'
#
loop_
_entity.id
_entity.type
_entity.pdbx_description
1 polymer ?
#
loop_
_entity_poly.entity_id
_entity_poly.type
_entity_poly.pdbx_seq_one_letter_code
_entity_poly.pdbx_strand_id
1 'polypeptide(L)'
;MSTAKADLVEWNREHTVTKNSDELMKFLLDYMIELSLFPIRFGSSKREHICTGNVAGTGQRQFTGIKAIVSLTVIGEDDDDISKLRIDVLSDNPEVLQTAASEL
;
A
#
# COMPACT_ATOMS: atom_id res chain seq x y z
N MET A 1 -21.35 20.22 -19.64
CA MET A 1 -21.35 19.30 -18.47
C MET A 1 -19.90 19.11 -18.04
N SER A 2 -19.51 19.73 -16.94
CA SER A 2 -18.19 19.51 -16.34
C SER A 2 -18.26 18.23 -15.51
N THR A 3 -17.54 17.19 -15.90
CA THR A 3 -17.27 16.04 -15.03
C THR A 3 -16.30 16.53 -13.96
N ALA A 4 -16.81 16.85 -12.77
CA ALA A 4 -15.95 17.09 -11.61
C ALA A 4 -15.12 15.81 -11.38
N LYS A 5 -13.83 15.85 -11.76
CA LYS A 5 -12.85 14.92 -11.23
C LYS A 5 -12.82 15.19 -9.73
N ALA A 6 -13.16 14.21 -8.90
CA ALA A 6 -12.80 14.29 -7.50
C ALA A 6 -11.27 14.42 -7.45
N ASP A 7 -10.77 15.51 -6.87
CA ASP A 7 -9.34 15.71 -6.67
C ASP A 7 -8.89 14.71 -5.61
N LEU A 8 -8.35 13.57 -6.04
CA LEU A 8 -7.75 12.60 -5.15
C LEU A 8 -6.51 13.25 -4.53
N VAL A 9 -6.45 13.24 -3.20
CA VAL A 9 -5.30 13.71 -2.43
C VAL A 9 -4.45 12.51 -2.06
N GLU A 10 -3.13 12.69 -2.08
CA GLU A 10 -2.13 11.64 -1.83
C GLU A 10 -1.43 11.89 -0.49
N TRP A 11 -1.22 10.82 0.27
CA TRP A 11 -0.26 10.75 1.36
C TRP A 11 0.71 9.59 1.09
N ASN A 12 2.01 9.80 1.33
CA ASN A 12 3.01 8.75 1.19
C ASN A 12 4.06 8.77 2.31
N ARG A 13 4.66 7.60 2.55
CA ARG A 13 5.74 7.43 3.52
C ARG A 13 6.70 6.33 3.09
N GLU A 14 7.98 6.49 3.42
CA GLU A 14 9.03 5.52 3.15
C GLU A 14 9.71 5.07 4.45
N HIS A 15 10.00 3.78 4.53
CA HIS A 15 10.63 3.12 5.68
C HIS A 15 11.76 2.20 5.23
N THR A 16 12.82 2.15 6.02
CA THR A 16 13.80 1.06 5.97
C THR A 16 13.41 0.04 7.02
N VAL A 17 13.30 -1.22 6.62
CA VAL A 17 12.84 -2.34 7.45
C VAL A 17 13.93 -3.41 7.44
N THR A 18 14.36 -3.84 8.63
CA THR A 18 15.31 -4.95 8.78
C THR A 18 14.57 -6.28 8.61
N LYS A 19 14.14 -6.54 7.38
CA LYS A 19 13.56 -7.80 6.94
C LYS A 19 13.85 -8.03 5.46
N ASN A 20 14.01 -9.30 5.07
CA ASN A 20 14.08 -9.66 3.65
C ASN A 20 12.79 -9.32 2.90
N SER A 21 12.93 -8.96 1.62
CA SER A 21 11.85 -8.45 0.79
C SER A 21 10.70 -9.45 0.60
N ASP A 22 10.99 -10.75 0.45
CA ASP A 22 9.96 -11.78 0.28
C ASP A 22 9.16 -12.00 1.58
N GLU A 23 9.81 -11.93 2.74
CA GLU A 23 9.15 -12.05 4.04
C GLU A 23 8.33 -10.80 4.38
N LEU A 24 8.83 -9.63 4.01
CA LEU A 24 8.11 -8.38 4.16
C LEU A 24 6.88 -8.36 3.26
N MET A 25 6.99 -8.79 2.00
CA MET A 25 5.85 -8.91 1.09
C MET A 25 4.76 -9.84 1.61
N LYS A 26 5.12 -11.02 2.15
CA LYS A 26 4.15 -11.94 2.78
C LYS A 26 3.45 -11.29 3.96
N PHE A 27 4.21 -10.63 4.85
CA PHE A 27 3.65 -9.92 5.99
C PHE A 27 2.65 -8.83 5.58
N LEU A 28 2.98 -8.04 4.55
CA LEU A 28 2.13 -6.94 4.10
C LEU A 28 0.84 -7.44 3.43
N LEU A 29 0.87 -8.59 2.75
CA LEU A 29 -0.33 -9.23 2.23
C LEU A 29 -1.30 -9.60 3.35
N ASP A 30 -0.80 -10.26 4.40
CA ASP A 30 -1.62 -10.65 5.56
C ASP A 30 -2.16 -9.41 6.28
N TYR A 31 -1.31 -8.40 6.48
CA TYR A 31 -1.67 -7.14 7.14
C TYR A 31 -2.77 -6.37 6.38
N MET A 32 -2.74 -6.36 5.04
CA MET A 32 -3.79 -5.72 4.25
C MET A 32 -5.15 -6.42 4.37
N ILE A 33 -5.14 -7.75 4.51
CA ILE A 33 -6.37 -8.51 4.76
C ILE A 33 -6.94 -8.14 6.15
N GLU A 34 -6.09 -8.02 7.17
CA GLU A 34 -6.49 -7.58 8.51
C GLU A 34 -7.12 -6.18 8.49
N LEU A 35 -6.56 -5.26 7.71
CA LEU A 35 -7.09 -3.90 7.50
C LEU A 35 -8.37 -3.85 6.65
N SER A 36 -8.93 -5.00 6.24
CA SER A 36 -10.07 -5.07 5.32
C SER A 36 -9.81 -4.33 3.99
N LEU A 37 -8.55 -4.24 3.57
CA LEU A 37 -8.14 -3.69 2.28
C LEU A 37 -8.08 -4.84 1.27
N PHE A 38 -9.17 -5.02 0.52
CA PHE A 38 -9.25 -6.13 -0.44
C PHE A 38 -8.26 -5.93 -1.59
N PRO A 39 -7.32 -6.86 -1.83
CA PRO A 39 -6.30 -6.70 -2.85
C PRO A 39 -6.93 -6.67 -4.26
N ILE A 40 -6.85 -5.51 -4.91
CA ILE A 40 -7.27 -5.25 -6.30
C ILE A 40 -6.22 -5.80 -7.27
N ARG A 41 -4.94 -5.68 -6.90
CA ARG A 41 -3.80 -6.19 -7.64
C ARG A 41 -2.74 -6.66 -6.67
N PHE A 42 -2.18 -7.82 -6.99
CA PHE A 42 -0.96 -8.34 -6.41
C PHE A 42 -0.02 -8.67 -7.56
N GLY A 43 1.20 -8.20 -7.48
CA GLY A 43 2.26 -8.58 -8.40
C GLY A 43 3.59 -8.38 -7.72
N SER A 44 4.45 -9.39 -7.80
CA SER A 44 5.87 -9.24 -7.55
C SER A 44 6.63 -9.43 -8.86
N SER A 45 7.65 -8.62 -9.07
CA SER A 45 8.62 -8.81 -10.13
C SER A 45 10.00 -8.89 -9.50
N LYS A 46 10.77 -9.89 -9.89
CA LYS A 46 12.20 -9.95 -9.59
C LYS A 46 12.98 -9.53 -10.82
N ARG A 47 13.84 -8.52 -10.69
CA ARG A 47 14.82 -8.12 -11.71
C ARG A 47 16.14 -7.86 -10.99
N GLU A 48 17.21 -8.46 -11.47
CA GLU A 48 18.57 -8.14 -10.99
C GLU A 48 18.70 -8.23 -9.46
N HIS A 49 18.17 -9.32 -8.87
CA HIS A 49 18.14 -9.56 -7.41
C HIS A 49 17.24 -8.63 -6.60
N ILE A 50 16.56 -7.68 -7.23
CA ILE A 50 15.62 -6.77 -6.58
C ILE A 50 14.21 -7.34 -6.67
N CYS A 51 13.58 -7.54 -5.52
CA CYS A 51 12.17 -7.87 -5.41
C CYS A 51 11.36 -6.57 -5.34
N THR A 52 10.46 -6.37 -6.30
CA THR A 52 9.44 -5.31 -6.23
C THR A 52 8.08 -5.94 -6.10
N GLY A 53 7.32 -5.60 -5.07
CA GLY A 53 5.96 -6.09 -4.92
C GLY A 53 4.99 -4.97 -4.62
N ASN A 54 3.81 -4.99 -5.24
CA ASN A 54 2.74 -4.04 -5.00
C ASN A 54 1.50 -4.77 -4.48
N VAL A 55 0.92 -4.27 -3.39
CA VAL A 55 -0.41 -4.68 -2.94
C VAL A 55 -1.29 -3.44 -2.92
N ALA A 56 -2.34 -3.44 -3.76
CA ALA A 56 -3.29 -2.35 -3.86
C ALA A 56 -4.64 -2.74 -3.26
N GLY A 57 -5.20 -1.99 -2.32
CA GLY A 57 -6.46 -2.38 -1.64
C GLY A 57 -7.49 -1.27 -1.52
N THR A 58 -8.77 -1.65 -1.54
CA THR A 58 -9.93 -0.75 -1.39
C THR A 58 -10.83 -1.24 -0.25
N GLY A 59 -11.18 -0.34 0.66
CA GLY A 59 -12.10 -0.60 1.76
C GLY A 59 -13.51 -0.11 1.43
N GLN A 60 -14.35 -0.94 0.80
CA GLN A 60 -15.79 -0.67 0.69
C GLN A 60 -16.54 -1.52 1.72
N ARG A 61 -17.00 -0.92 2.82
CA ARG A 61 -18.06 -1.54 3.63
C ARG A 61 -19.42 -0.96 3.23
N GLN A 62 -20.43 -1.79 3.42
CA GLN A 62 -21.83 -1.61 2.99
C GLN A 62 -22.51 -0.35 3.59
N PHE A 63 -21.85 0.33 4.54
CA PHE A 63 -22.31 1.56 5.21
C PHE A 63 -21.24 2.67 5.28
N THR A 64 -20.05 2.53 4.68
CA THR A 64 -19.03 3.59 4.68
C THR A 64 -18.42 3.74 3.30
N GLY A 65 -18.79 4.82 2.60
CA GLY A 65 -18.36 5.16 1.24
C GLY A 65 -16.91 5.64 1.13
N ILE A 66 -16.01 5.11 1.95
CA ILE A 66 -14.61 5.48 1.97
C ILE A 66 -13.91 4.84 0.76
N LYS A 67 -13.48 5.68 -0.19
CA LYS A 67 -12.68 5.24 -1.33
C LYS A 67 -11.21 5.53 -1.05
N ALA A 68 -10.54 4.58 -0.41
CA ALA A 68 -9.09 4.60 -0.26
C ALA A 68 -8.46 3.63 -1.27
N ILE A 69 -7.37 4.06 -1.89
CA ILE A 69 -6.44 3.17 -2.60
C ILE A 69 -5.14 3.20 -1.81
N VAL A 70 -4.80 2.09 -1.18
CA VAL A 70 -3.51 1.91 -0.50
C VAL A 70 -2.62 1.09 -1.40
N SER A 71 -1.39 1.51 -1.63
CA SER A 71 -0.36 0.83 -2.40
C SER A 71 0.87 0.64 -1.51
N LEU A 72 1.26 -0.62 -1.30
CA LEU A 72 2.47 -0.98 -0.55
C LEU A 72 3.52 -1.48 -1.53
N THR A 73 4.65 -0.78 -1.63
CA THR A 73 5.76 -1.13 -2.51
C THR A 73 6.97 -1.55 -1.69
N VAL A 74 7.38 -2.81 -1.82
CA VAL A 74 8.62 -3.31 -1.22
C VAL A 74 9.72 -3.29 -2.26
N ILE A 75 10.92 -2.87 -1.89
CA ILE A 75 12.15 -2.98 -2.67
C ILE A 75 13.22 -3.54 -1.75
N GLY A 76 13.82 -4.66 -2.10
CA GLY A 76 14.97 -5.20 -1.38
C GLY A 76 15.72 -6.22 -2.22
N GLU A 77 16.96 -6.51 -1.83
CA GLU A 77 17.77 -7.53 -2.48
C GLU A 77 17.47 -8.92 -1.91
N ASP A 78 17.55 -9.97 -2.73
CA ASP A 78 17.23 -11.35 -2.31
C ASP A 78 18.15 -11.85 -1.18
N ASP A 79 19.41 -11.40 -1.15
CA ASP A 79 20.44 -11.81 -0.18
C ASP A 79 20.64 -10.80 0.97
N ASP A 80 19.81 -9.75 1.04
CA ASP A 80 19.87 -8.73 2.09
C ASP A 80 18.74 -8.93 3.13
N ASP A 81 19.05 -8.60 4.38
CA ASP A 81 18.09 -8.55 5.49
C ASP A 81 17.52 -7.14 5.70
N ILE A 82 17.81 -6.22 4.79
CA ILE A 82 17.25 -4.87 4.75
C ILE A 82 16.39 -4.69 3.49
N SER A 83 15.18 -4.17 3.68
CA SER A 83 14.28 -3.78 2.60
C SER A 83 13.76 -2.36 2.81
N LYS A 84 13.43 -1.70 1.71
CA LYS A 84 12.68 -0.46 1.68
C LYS A 84 11.20 -0.76 1.49
N LEU A 85 10.35 -0.16 2.31
CA LEU A 85 8.89 -0.13 2.15
C LEU A 85 8.45 1.30 1.83
N ARG A 86 7.68 1.45 0.75
CA ARG A 86 6.95 2.69 0.43
C ARG A 86 5.45 2.42 0.55
N ILE A 87 4.76 3.33 1.21
CA ILE A 87 3.31 3.31 1.41
C ILE A 87 2.76 4.53 0.69
N ASP A 88 1.82 4.32 -0.23
CA ASP A 88 1.09 5.38 -0.92
C ASP A 88 -0.41 5.20 -0.63
N VAL A 89 -1.09 6.27 -0.20
CA VAL A 89 -2.54 6.26 0.06
C VAL A 89 -3.18 7.40 -0.72
N LEU A 90 -4.15 7.05 -1.56
CA LEU A 90 -4.95 7.99 -2.32
C LEU A 90 -6.40 7.93 -1.86
N SER A 91 -6.99 9.08 -1.60
CA SER A 91 -8.38 9.21 -1.16
C SER A 91 -8.95 10.56 -1.57
N ASP A 92 -10.25 10.61 -1.85
CA ASP A 92 -11.00 11.88 -1.98
C ASP A 92 -11.47 12.42 -0.61
N ASN A 93 -11.26 11.65 0.46
CA ASN A 93 -11.58 12.02 1.84
C ASN A 93 -10.29 12.28 2.66
N PRO A 94 -10.06 13.52 3.14
CA PRO A 94 -8.91 13.87 3.98
C PRO A 94 -8.83 13.14 5.32
N GLU A 95 -9.96 12.75 5.93
CA GLU A 95 -9.97 12.02 7.21
C GLU A 95 -9.30 10.66 7.05
N VAL A 96 -9.52 10.01 5.91
CA VAL A 96 -8.91 8.72 5.55
C VAL A 96 -7.39 8.85 5.43
N LEU A 97 -6.91 9.97 4.88
CA LEU A 97 -5.48 10.25 4.78
C LEU A 97 -4.85 10.51 6.16
N GLN A 98 -5.57 11.16 7.07
CA GLN A 98 -5.12 11.34 8.44
C GLN A 98 -5.08 10.01 9.20
N THR A 99 -6.09 9.15 9.03
CA THR A 99 -6.08 7.79 9.59
C THR A 99 -4.91 6.99 9.04
N ALA A 100 -4.69 7.00 7.72
CA ALA A 100 -3.53 6.36 7.11
C ALA A 100 -2.21 6.85 7.69
N ALA A 101 -2.04 8.16 7.87
CA ALA A 101 -0.82 8.72 8.45
C ALA A 101 -0.58 8.33 9.93
N SER A 102 -1.63 7.94 10.64
CA SER A 102 -1.56 7.52 12.04
C SER A 102 -1.43 6.01 12.23
N GLU A 103 -2.01 5.21 11.33
CA GLU A 103 -2.12 3.75 11.47
C GLU A 103 -1.10 2.98 10.62
N LEU A 104 -0.56 3.59 9.56
CA LEU A 104 0.44 3.01 8.65
C LEU A 104 1.84 3.62 8.85
#